data_AF-A0A7Y3C385-F1
#
_entry.id   AF-A0A7Y3C385-F1
#
_cell.length_a   1.000
_cell.length_b   1.000
_cell.length_c   1.000
_cell.angle_alpha   90.00
_cell.angle_beta   90.00
_cell.angle_gamma   90.00
#
_symmetry.space_group_name_H-M   'P 1'
#
loop_
_entity.id
_entity.type
_entity.pdbx_description
1 polymer ?
#
loop_
_entity_poly.entity_id
_entity_poly.type
_entity_poly.pdbx_seq_one_letter_code
_entity_poly.pdbx_strand_id
1 'polypeptide(L)'
;MTDESEARALSAPPPRSAEVVVVGAGLSGLSCALLLERQGVDVHLVEASDGVGGRVRTDLVEGFRLDRGFQVLLTAYEEVQRQVDLPRLSLQSFQPGSVVWTGRGLERLSDPFRDPAGALASLKARVGSLSDKLKVAKLRRDVLAQEPDMSFRGGDRTTLAELQGLGFSPGFIDGFFRPFLGGVFLERELATSARLFNYYFRCFAAGDAAVPSAGMQRLPELLAEPLRGRVTLNAPV
;
A
#
# COMPACT_ATOMS: atom_id res chain seq x y z
N MET A 1 21.94 15.67 0.43
CA MET A 1 23.23 15.36 -0.23
C MET A 1 23.63 13.90 0.04
N THR A 2 22.68 12.96 -0.05
CA THR A 2 22.85 11.55 0.37
C THR A 2 22.29 10.51 -0.62
N ASP A 3 21.73 10.92 -1.76
CA ASP A 3 20.99 10.02 -2.66
C ASP A 3 21.90 9.35 -3.72
N GLU A 4 22.74 10.14 -4.39
CA GLU A 4 23.65 9.61 -5.44
C GLU A 4 24.72 8.62 -4.92
N SER A 5 25.16 8.75 -3.66
CA SER A 5 26.19 7.86 -3.13
C SER A 5 25.66 6.48 -2.78
N GLU A 6 24.40 6.37 -2.37
CA GLU A 6 23.77 5.08 -2.06
C GLU A 6 23.35 4.35 -3.33
N ALA A 7 22.78 5.05 -4.31
CA ALA A 7 22.47 4.47 -5.63
C ALA A 7 23.73 3.95 -6.35
N ARG A 8 24.86 4.68 -6.27
CA ARG A 8 26.16 4.22 -6.78
C ARG A 8 26.71 3.00 -6.03
N ALA A 9 26.43 2.86 -4.74
CA ALA A 9 26.86 1.71 -3.96
C ALA A 9 26.07 0.42 -4.27
N LEU A 10 24.88 0.56 -4.85
CA LEU A 10 24.02 -0.56 -5.27
C LEU A 10 24.38 -1.11 -6.66
N SER A 11 24.83 -0.25 -7.58
CA SER A 11 25.07 -0.64 -8.97
C SER A 11 26.38 -1.42 -9.15
N ALA A 12 26.31 -2.54 -9.86
CA ALA A 12 27.42 -3.35 -10.35
C ALA A 12 27.44 -3.38 -11.88
N PRO A 13 28.61 -3.60 -12.52
CA PRO A 13 28.65 -3.88 -13.95
C PRO A 13 27.82 -5.14 -14.27
N PRO A 14 27.22 -5.22 -15.46
CA PRO A 14 26.48 -6.41 -15.86
C PRO A 14 27.41 -7.63 -15.83
N PRO A 15 26.95 -8.79 -15.33
CA PRO A 15 27.77 -9.99 -15.24
C PRO A 15 27.99 -10.57 -16.64
N ARG A 16 29.08 -11.35 -16.79
CA ARG A 16 29.33 -12.09 -18.04
C ARG A 16 28.29 -13.19 -18.28
N SER A 17 27.72 -13.72 -17.20
CA SER A 17 26.68 -14.74 -17.19
C SER A 17 25.92 -14.67 -15.87
N ALA A 18 24.62 -14.96 -15.90
CA ALA A 18 23.79 -15.23 -14.73
C ALA A 18 22.82 -16.35 -15.09
N GLU A 19 22.39 -17.14 -14.10
CA GLU A 19 21.36 -18.19 -14.33
C GLU A 19 20.00 -17.55 -14.64
N VAL A 20 19.64 -16.50 -13.89
CA VAL A 20 18.40 -15.75 -14.08
C VAL A 20 18.70 -14.26 -14.18
N VAL A 21 18.09 -13.60 -15.17
CA VAL A 21 18.08 -12.14 -15.27
C VAL A 21 16.67 -11.62 -14.99
N VAL A 22 16.54 -10.74 -14.02
CA VAL A 22 15.29 -10.02 -13.71
C VAL A 22 15.34 -8.64 -14.34
N VAL A 23 14.37 -8.32 -15.20
CA VAL A 23 14.28 -7.01 -15.86
C VAL A 23 13.33 -6.10 -15.09
N GLY A 24 13.87 -5.01 -14.54
CA GLY A 24 13.18 -3.98 -13.76
C GLY A 24 13.43 -4.08 -12.25
N ALA A 25 13.94 -3.01 -11.63
CA ALA A 25 14.17 -2.88 -10.19
C ALA A 25 12.97 -2.27 -9.43
N GLY A 26 11.76 -2.46 -9.92
CA GLY A 26 10.55 -2.16 -9.14
C GLY A 26 10.37 -3.12 -7.97
N LEU A 27 9.36 -2.89 -7.11
CA LEU A 27 9.07 -3.79 -5.98
C LEU A 27 8.94 -5.26 -6.39
N SER A 28 8.25 -5.55 -7.51
CA SER A 28 8.09 -6.92 -8.00
C SER A 28 9.41 -7.57 -8.40
N GLY A 29 10.29 -6.85 -9.10
CA GLY A 29 11.60 -7.36 -9.52
C GLY A 29 12.53 -7.56 -8.33
N LEU A 30 12.57 -6.60 -7.41
CA LEU A 30 13.33 -6.72 -6.17
C LEU A 30 12.87 -7.91 -5.33
N SER A 31 11.56 -8.07 -5.11
CA SER A 31 11.01 -9.22 -4.38
C SER A 31 11.31 -10.55 -5.08
N CYS A 32 11.22 -10.59 -6.42
CA CYS A 32 11.57 -11.79 -7.21
C CYS A 32 13.05 -12.16 -7.05
N ALA A 33 13.95 -11.19 -7.23
CA ALA A 33 15.38 -11.40 -7.08
C ALA A 33 15.76 -11.80 -5.65
N LEU A 34 15.17 -11.18 -4.63
CA LEU A 34 15.35 -11.58 -3.22
C LEU A 34 14.90 -13.01 -2.97
N LEU A 35 13.77 -13.44 -3.53
CA LEU A 35 13.29 -14.81 -3.36
C LEU A 35 14.25 -15.81 -4.01
N LEU A 36 14.72 -15.54 -5.22
CA LEU A 36 15.68 -16.38 -5.94
C LEU A 36 17.04 -16.45 -5.22
N GLU A 37 17.56 -15.31 -4.77
CA GLU A 37 18.82 -15.22 -4.03
C GLU A 37 18.75 -16.02 -2.73
N ARG A 38 17.65 -15.93 -1.99
CA ARG A 38 17.41 -16.74 -0.78
C ARG A 38 17.35 -18.24 -1.03
N GLN A 39 17.07 -18.67 -2.26
CA GLN A 39 17.13 -20.08 -2.68
C GLN A 39 18.50 -20.48 -3.26
N GLY A 40 19.49 -19.58 -3.25
CA GLY A 40 20.83 -19.82 -3.78
C GLY A 40 20.93 -19.77 -5.31
N VAL A 41 19.91 -19.24 -5.99
CA VAL A 41 19.92 -19.09 -7.46
C VAL A 41 20.77 -17.88 -7.83
N ASP A 42 21.64 -18.03 -8.85
CA ASP A 42 22.43 -16.92 -9.36
C ASP A 42 21.56 -15.98 -10.20
N VAL A 43 20.99 -14.99 -9.53
CA VAL A 43 20.14 -13.96 -10.11
C VAL A 43 20.88 -12.64 -10.24
N HIS A 44 20.67 -11.98 -11.38
CA HIS A 44 21.10 -10.60 -11.61
C HIS A 44 19.91 -9.74 -12.05
N LEU A 45 19.83 -8.53 -11.53
CA LEU A 45 18.74 -7.61 -11.81
C LEU A 45 19.25 -6.44 -12.65
N VAL A 46 18.51 -6.07 -13.69
CA VAL A 46 18.83 -4.94 -14.57
C VAL A 46 17.70 -3.92 -14.55
N GLU A 47 18.04 -2.64 -14.47
CA GLU A 47 17.08 -1.53 -14.42
C GLU A 47 17.51 -0.43 -15.38
N ALA A 48 16.55 0.05 -16.17
CA ALA A 48 16.77 1.11 -17.14
C ALA A 48 17.05 2.48 -16.50
N SER A 49 16.51 2.71 -15.31
CA SER A 49 16.63 3.96 -14.55
C SER A 49 17.93 4.04 -13.76
N ASP A 50 18.18 5.23 -13.20
CA ASP A 50 19.29 5.59 -12.33
C ASP A 50 19.20 5.04 -10.89
N GLY A 51 18.14 4.30 -10.56
CA GLY A 51 17.87 3.83 -9.22
C GLY A 51 16.76 2.78 -9.17
N VAL A 52 16.71 2.05 -8.06
CA VAL A 52 15.67 1.06 -7.77
C VAL A 52 14.35 1.72 -7.36
N GLY A 53 13.27 0.95 -7.34
CA GLY A 53 11.96 1.35 -6.83
C GLY A 53 10.86 1.52 -7.88
N GLY A 54 11.22 1.78 -9.13
CA GLY A 54 10.24 1.96 -10.22
C GLY A 54 9.24 3.08 -9.91
N ARG A 55 7.99 2.73 -9.61
CA ARG A 55 6.94 3.71 -9.22
C ARG A 55 7.02 4.14 -7.75
N VAL A 56 7.76 3.40 -6.92
CA VAL A 56 7.95 3.67 -5.49
C VAL A 56 9.26 4.42 -5.33
N ARG A 57 9.27 5.67 -5.79
CA ARG A 57 10.40 6.58 -5.70
C ARG A 57 10.00 7.90 -5.06
N THR A 58 10.97 8.55 -4.44
CA THR A 58 10.84 9.86 -3.80
C THR A 58 11.86 10.80 -4.39
N ASP A 59 11.41 11.94 -4.89
CA ASP A 59 12.27 13.01 -5.37
C ASP A 59 12.48 14.08 -4.30
N LEU A 60 13.69 14.65 -4.25
CA LEU A 60 14.00 15.82 -3.42
C LEU A 60 13.91 17.08 -4.28
N VAL A 61 12.89 17.90 -4.02
CA VAL A 61 12.64 19.15 -4.75
C VAL A 61 12.52 20.29 -3.76
N GLU A 62 13.46 21.23 -3.80
CA GLU A 62 13.45 22.44 -2.96
C GLU A 62 13.31 22.15 -1.44
N GLY A 63 13.90 21.04 -0.98
CA GLY A 63 13.82 20.61 0.42
C GLY A 63 12.57 19.79 0.77
N PHE A 64 11.64 19.61 -0.17
CA PHE A 64 10.49 18.73 -0.05
C PHE A 64 10.80 17.32 -0.57
N ARG A 65 10.15 16.32 0.02
CA ARG A 65 10.14 14.93 -0.45
C ARG A 65 8.84 14.68 -1.18
N LEU A 66 8.92 14.33 -2.47
CA LEU A 66 7.78 14.12 -3.34
C LEU A 66 7.74 12.66 -3.82
N ASP A 67 6.76 11.88 -3.36
CA ASP A 67 6.58 10.50 -3.81
C ASP A 67 5.89 10.45 -5.18
N ARG A 68 6.46 9.68 -6.12
CA ARG A 68 6.01 9.65 -7.53
C ARG A 68 4.67 8.95 -7.76
N GLY A 69 4.20 8.08 -6.87
CA GLY A 69 2.92 7.40 -7.07
C GLY A 69 2.41 6.60 -5.89
N PHE A 70 3.26 5.80 -5.24
CA PHE A 70 2.87 5.09 -4.02
C PHE A 70 3.01 6.05 -2.84
N GLN A 71 1.89 6.49 -2.27
CA GLN A 71 1.86 7.60 -1.30
C GLN A 71 1.62 7.15 0.15
N VAL A 72 1.24 5.88 0.37
CA VAL A 72 0.95 5.32 1.70
C VAL A 72 1.28 3.84 1.73
N LEU A 73 2.07 3.42 2.73
CA LEU A 73 2.29 2.03 3.09
C LEU A 73 1.23 1.58 4.12
N LEU A 74 0.57 0.45 3.87
CA LEU A 74 -0.24 -0.21 4.89
C LEU A 74 0.64 -1.23 5.65
N THR A 75 0.79 -1.05 6.96
CA THR A 75 1.66 -1.93 7.78
C THR A 75 1.11 -3.36 7.93
N ALA A 76 -0.13 -3.58 7.51
CA ALA A 76 -0.79 -4.89 7.48
C ALA A 76 -0.63 -5.64 6.14
N TYR A 77 0.15 -5.12 5.18
CA TYR A 77 0.52 -5.92 4.01
C TYR A 77 1.45 -7.07 4.43
N GLU A 78 1.04 -8.28 4.12
CA GLU A 78 1.73 -9.50 4.56
C GLU A 78 3.14 -9.59 3.97
N GLU A 79 3.31 -9.26 2.69
CA GLU A 79 4.60 -9.26 2.02
C GLU A 79 5.56 -8.25 2.63
N VAL A 80 5.05 -7.11 3.12
CA VAL A 80 5.86 -6.10 3.81
C VAL A 80 6.36 -6.67 5.14
N GLN A 81 5.48 -7.32 5.92
CA GLN A 81 5.87 -7.97 7.18
C GLN A 81 6.85 -9.13 6.97
N ARG A 82 6.75 -9.85 5.84
CA ARG A 82 7.62 -10.98 5.51
C ARG A 82 8.99 -10.56 4.97
N GLN A 83 9.06 -9.46 4.24
CA GLN A 83 10.26 -9.10 3.48
C GLN A 83 11.04 -7.91 4.05
N VAL A 84 10.42 -7.08 4.90
CA VAL A 84 10.96 -5.78 5.31
C VAL A 84 11.02 -5.66 6.82
N ASP A 85 12.17 -5.27 7.33
CA ASP A 85 12.34 -4.85 8.72
C ASP A 85 11.72 -3.44 8.92
N LEU A 86 10.42 -3.42 9.23
CA LEU A 86 9.60 -2.20 9.36
C LEU A 86 10.21 -1.11 10.27
N PRO A 87 10.79 -1.42 11.44
CA PRO A 87 11.53 -0.45 12.25
C PRO A 87 12.55 0.40 11.47
N ARG A 88 13.24 -0.20 10.47
CA ARG A 88 14.25 0.51 9.65
C ARG A 88 13.67 1.55 8.70
N LEU A 89 12.34 1.57 8.51
CA LEU A 89 11.65 2.59 7.72
C LEU A 89 11.34 3.86 8.54
N SER A 90 11.45 3.83 9.87
CA SER A 90 11.09 4.97 10.74
C SER A 90 9.73 5.58 10.37
N LEU A 91 8.72 4.72 10.28
CA LEU A 91 7.39 5.06 9.78
C LEU A 91 6.73 6.20 10.57
N GLN A 92 6.06 7.08 9.82
CA GLN A 92 5.21 8.15 10.31
C GLN A 92 3.75 7.79 9.97
N SER A 93 2.98 7.42 10.99
CA SER A 93 1.59 6.98 10.82
C SER A 93 0.63 8.16 10.70
N PHE A 94 -0.36 8.03 9.81
CA PHE A 94 -1.48 8.95 9.72
C PHE A 94 -2.47 8.72 10.87
N GLN A 95 -3.26 9.74 11.20
CA GLN A 95 -4.36 9.60 12.15
C GLN A 95 -5.41 8.62 11.61
N PRO A 96 -5.86 7.62 12.40
CA PRO A 96 -6.89 6.69 11.97
C PRO A 96 -8.22 7.39 11.66
N GLY A 97 -8.78 7.09 10.50
CA GLY A 97 -10.08 7.62 10.06
C GLY A 97 -10.00 8.29 8.70
N SER A 98 -11.04 9.05 8.37
CA SER A 98 -11.17 9.77 7.11
C SER A 98 -11.83 11.13 7.33
N VAL A 99 -11.60 12.04 6.39
CA VAL A 99 -12.31 13.32 6.30
C VAL A 99 -13.07 13.33 4.98
N VAL A 100 -14.38 13.49 5.06
CA VAL A 100 -15.31 13.38 3.94
C VAL A 100 -15.93 14.74 3.67
N TRP A 101 -15.90 15.17 2.41
CA TRP A 101 -16.64 16.35 1.97
C TRP A 101 -18.10 15.98 1.70
N THR A 102 -19.05 16.58 2.42
CA THR A 102 -20.49 16.26 2.32
C THR A 102 -21.25 17.18 1.36
N GLY A 103 -20.56 18.04 0.61
CA GLY A 103 -21.17 19.12 -0.16
C GLY A 103 -21.53 20.36 0.67
N ARG A 104 -21.54 20.24 2.00
CA ARG A 104 -21.79 21.36 2.95
C ARG A 104 -20.58 21.69 3.81
N GLY A 105 -19.70 20.71 4.04
CA GLY A 105 -18.53 20.86 4.90
C GLY A 105 -17.67 19.60 4.91
N LEU A 106 -16.49 19.72 5.52
CA LEU A 106 -15.64 18.58 5.83
C LEU A 106 -16.12 17.95 7.14
N GLU A 107 -16.41 16.65 7.11
CA GLU A 107 -16.79 15.88 8.28
C GLU A 107 -15.80 14.76 8.53
N ARG A 108 -15.38 14.58 9.79
CA ARG A 108 -14.44 13.54 10.18
C ARG A 108 -15.18 12.27 10.58
N LEU A 109 -14.76 11.15 10.01
CA LEU A 109 -15.15 9.80 10.40
C LEU A 109 -13.92 9.11 11.02
N SER A 110 -13.76 9.23 12.34
CA SER A 110 -12.71 8.53 13.10
C SER A 110 -12.97 7.02 13.19
N ASP A 111 -11.89 6.24 13.29
CA ASP A 111 -11.96 4.80 13.60
C ASP A 111 -12.23 4.61 15.11
N PRO A 112 -13.43 4.18 15.54
CA PRO A 112 -13.75 4.01 16.96
C PRO A 112 -12.90 2.96 17.68
N PHE A 113 -12.27 2.05 16.94
CA PHE A 113 -11.45 0.99 17.53
C PHE A 113 -10.03 1.47 17.83
N ARG A 114 -9.57 2.53 17.17
CA ARG A 114 -8.19 3.05 17.29
C ARG A 114 -8.13 4.47 17.86
N ASP A 115 -9.22 5.22 17.72
CA ASP A 115 -9.43 6.56 18.28
C ASP A 115 -10.83 6.65 18.92
N PRO A 116 -11.05 6.08 20.12
CA PRO A 116 -12.35 6.10 20.79
C PRO A 116 -12.82 7.52 21.13
N ALA A 117 -11.89 8.41 21.47
CA ALA A 117 -12.18 9.80 21.84
C ALA A 117 -12.65 10.63 20.62
N GLY A 118 -11.97 10.52 19.48
CA GLY A 118 -12.42 11.16 18.24
C GLY A 118 -13.67 10.52 17.65
N ALA A 119 -13.94 9.23 17.92
CA ALA A 119 -15.17 8.59 17.48
C ALA A 119 -16.43 9.10 18.20
N LEU A 120 -16.34 9.48 19.47
CA LEU A 120 -17.42 10.16 20.18
C LEU A 120 -17.77 11.50 19.53
N ALA A 121 -16.77 12.22 18.99
CA ALA A 121 -16.99 13.44 18.22
C ALA A 121 -17.58 13.17 16.82
N SER A 122 -17.26 12.02 16.19
CA SER A 122 -17.76 11.62 14.87
C SER A 122 -19.15 10.95 14.90
N LEU A 123 -19.69 10.60 16.08
CA LEU A 123 -21.08 10.13 16.20
C LEU A 123 -22.09 11.18 15.70
N LYS A 124 -21.76 12.47 15.82
CA LYS A 124 -22.55 13.60 15.29
C LYS A 124 -22.31 13.85 13.79
N ALA A 125 -21.32 13.21 13.17
CA ALA A 125 -21.10 13.31 11.72
C ALA A 125 -22.28 12.67 10.98
N ARG A 126 -22.81 13.40 10.00
CA ARG A 126 -23.93 13.05 9.12
C ARG A 126 -23.52 12.13 7.98
N VAL A 127 -22.24 11.78 7.90
CA VAL A 127 -21.74 10.76 6.97
C VAL A 127 -22.30 9.40 7.37
N GLY A 128 -23.31 8.94 6.63
CA GLY A 128 -23.95 7.64 6.80
C GLY A 128 -24.97 7.58 7.94
N SER A 129 -25.83 6.55 7.88
CA SER A 129 -26.77 6.25 8.96
C SER A 129 -26.09 5.48 10.10
N LEU A 130 -26.73 5.41 11.28
CA LEU A 130 -26.25 4.55 12.37
C LEU A 130 -26.17 3.07 11.93
N SER A 131 -27.09 2.63 11.05
CA SER A 131 -27.07 1.29 10.46
C SER A 131 -25.81 1.06 9.63
N ASP A 132 -25.38 2.05 8.84
CA ASP A 132 -24.15 1.94 8.05
C ASP A 132 -22.91 1.84 8.95
N LYS A 133 -22.85 2.64 10.02
CA LYS A 133 -21.74 2.59 10.99
C LYS A 133 -21.66 1.22 11.68
N LEU A 134 -22.80 0.61 12.04
CA LEU A 134 -22.84 -0.75 12.58
C LEU A 134 -22.40 -1.80 11.56
N LYS A 135 -22.77 -1.64 10.28
CA LYS A 135 -22.31 -2.53 9.20
C LYS A 135 -20.81 -2.42 8.95
N VAL A 136 -20.21 -1.23 9.06
CA VAL A 136 -18.75 -1.06 9.04
C VAL A 136 -18.10 -1.83 10.18
N ALA A 137 -18.62 -1.73 11.40
CA ALA A 137 -18.11 -2.47 12.55
C ALA A 137 -18.24 -3.99 12.38
N LYS A 138 -19.33 -4.46 11.78
CA LYS A 138 -19.52 -5.88 11.42
C LYS A 138 -18.51 -6.31 10.35
N LEU A 139 -18.43 -5.58 9.23
CA LEU A 139 -17.49 -5.85 8.14
C LEU A 139 -16.05 -5.93 8.67
N ARG A 140 -15.64 -4.96 9.48
CA ARG A 140 -14.32 -4.95 10.14
C ARG A 140 -14.08 -6.24 10.91
N ARG A 141 -15.02 -6.66 11.75
CA ARG A 141 -14.92 -7.90 12.52
C ARG A 141 -14.78 -9.12 11.61
N ASP A 142 -15.62 -9.19 10.58
CA ASP A 142 -15.69 -10.33 9.67
C ASP A 142 -14.38 -10.48 8.87
N VAL A 143 -13.79 -9.38 8.37
CA VAL A 143 -12.51 -9.43 7.63
C VAL A 143 -11.32 -9.71 8.55
N LEU A 144 -11.34 -9.24 9.80
CA LEU A 144 -10.25 -9.47 10.76
C LEU A 144 -10.28 -10.90 11.34
N ALA A 145 -11.44 -11.55 11.35
CA ALA A 145 -11.58 -12.94 11.78
C ALA A 145 -11.04 -13.96 10.77
N GLN A 146 -10.67 -13.52 9.57
CA GLN A 146 -10.16 -14.37 8.50
C GLN A 146 -8.66 -14.16 8.25
N GLU A 147 -8.00 -15.24 7.83
CA GLU A 147 -6.64 -15.18 7.29
C GLU A 147 -6.63 -14.31 6.01
N PRO A 148 -5.58 -13.50 5.77
CA PRO A 148 -5.55 -12.56 4.63
C PRO A 148 -5.89 -13.20 3.28
N ASP A 149 -5.30 -14.37 3.00
CA ASP A 149 -5.49 -15.14 1.76
C ASP A 149 -6.93 -15.58 1.49
N MET A 150 -7.77 -15.67 2.53
CA MET A 150 -9.17 -16.05 2.38
C MET A 150 -9.95 -15.04 1.55
N SER A 151 -9.51 -13.77 1.53
CA SER A 151 -10.10 -12.71 0.71
C SER A 151 -10.07 -13.06 -0.77
N PHE A 152 -9.14 -13.92 -1.23
CA PHE A 152 -8.96 -14.27 -2.64
C PHE A 152 -9.66 -15.57 -3.08
N ARG A 153 -10.37 -16.26 -2.18
CA ARG A 153 -11.02 -17.55 -2.46
C ARG A 153 -12.51 -17.39 -2.81
N GLY A 154 -13.10 -18.41 -3.45
CA GLY A 154 -14.55 -18.51 -3.67
C GLY A 154 -15.03 -18.03 -5.04
N GLY A 155 -16.26 -17.53 -5.14
CA GLY A 155 -16.78 -16.78 -6.31
C GLY A 155 -16.30 -15.32 -6.29
N ASP A 156 -16.49 -14.57 -7.38
CA ASP A 156 -16.16 -13.13 -7.40
C ASP A 156 -17.33 -12.30 -7.90
N ARG A 157 -17.38 -11.04 -7.47
CA ARG A 157 -18.37 -10.02 -7.85
C ARG A 157 -17.72 -8.65 -7.76
N THR A 158 -18.42 -7.63 -8.26
CA THR A 158 -17.94 -6.25 -8.13
C THR A 158 -18.01 -5.79 -6.66
N THR A 159 -17.14 -4.86 -6.30
CA THR A 159 -17.17 -4.18 -5.00
C THR A 159 -18.52 -3.50 -4.76
N LEU A 160 -19.13 -2.93 -5.79
CA LEU A 160 -20.48 -2.37 -5.67
C LEU A 160 -21.51 -3.42 -5.24
N ALA A 161 -21.51 -4.58 -5.90
CA ALA A 161 -22.44 -5.67 -5.58
C ALA A 161 -22.18 -6.24 -4.19
N GLU A 162 -20.92 -6.30 -3.74
CA GLU A 162 -20.56 -6.65 -2.35
C GLU A 162 -21.19 -5.69 -1.35
N LEU A 163 -20.96 -4.38 -1.52
CA LEU A 163 -21.46 -3.36 -0.60
C LEU A 163 -22.99 -3.34 -0.54
N GLN A 164 -23.66 -3.53 -1.68
CA GLN A 164 -25.11 -3.69 -1.76
C GLN A 164 -25.58 -4.97 -1.06
N GLY A 165 -24.88 -6.09 -1.24
CA GLY A 165 -25.16 -7.36 -0.56
C GLY A 165 -24.97 -7.31 0.96
N LEU A 166 -24.02 -6.50 1.44
CA LEU A 166 -23.83 -6.19 2.86
C LEU A 166 -24.91 -5.21 3.39
N GLY A 167 -25.73 -4.65 2.51
CA GLY A 167 -26.86 -3.80 2.83
C GLY A 167 -26.50 -2.35 3.14
N PHE A 168 -25.33 -1.85 2.72
CA PHE A 168 -24.99 -0.43 2.90
C PHE A 168 -25.97 0.47 2.14
N SER A 169 -26.31 1.62 2.73
CA SER A 169 -27.20 2.57 2.08
C SER A 169 -26.55 3.19 0.83
N PRO A 170 -27.31 3.51 -0.24
CA PRO A 170 -26.76 4.15 -1.43
C PRO A 170 -26.00 5.44 -1.12
N GLY A 171 -26.52 6.27 -0.20
CA GLY A 171 -25.86 7.50 0.23
C GLY A 171 -24.51 7.26 0.93
N PHE A 172 -24.34 6.16 1.66
CA PHE A 172 -23.06 5.81 2.27
C PHE A 172 -22.08 5.20 1.25
N ILE A 173 -22.60 4.41 0.31
CA ILE A 173 -21.79 3.90 -0.81
C ILE A 173 -21.22 5.07 -1.61
N ASP A 174 -22.07 6.02 -2.03
CA ASP A 174 -21.63 7.13 -2.87
C ASP A 174 -20.86 8.21 -2.10
N GLY A 175 -21.22 8.47 -0.84
CA GLY A 175 -20.62 9.51 -0.03
C GLY A 175 -19.30 9.11 0.66
N PHE A 176 -19.10 7.82 0.94
CA PHE A 176 -17.92 7.33 1.65
C PHE A 176 -17.13 6.29 0.84
N PHE A 177 -17.75 5.15 0.49
CA PHE A 177 -17.00 4.05 -0.14
C PHE A 177 -16.50 4.41 -1.54
N ARG A 178 -17.31 5.06 -2.36
CA ARG A 178 -16.94 5.45 -3.73
C ARG A 178 -15.74 6.41 -3.77
N PRO A 179 -15.70 7.52 -3.01
CA PRO A 179 -14.51 8.37 -3.00
C PRO A 179 -13.32 7.70 -2.33
N PHE A 180 -13.53 6.94 -1.24
CA PHE A 180 -12.44 6.25 -0.55
C PHE A 180 -11.77 5.18 -1.43
N LEU A 181 -12.57 4.21 -1.89
CA LEU A 181 -12.09 3.12 -2.73
C LEU A 181 -11.70 3.61 -4.11
N GLY A 182 -12.27 4.72 -4.60
CA GLY A 182 -11.80 5.31 -5.83
C GLY A 182 -10.41 5.93 -5.73
N GLY A 183 -9.99 6.37 -4.53
CA GLY A 183 -8.58 6.69 -4.28
C GLY A 183 -7.68 5.45 -4.24
N VAL A 184 -8.18 4.32 -3.74
CA VAL A 184 -7.42 3.06 -3.62
C VAL A 184 -7.29 2.35 -4.97
N PHE A 185 -8.37 2.28 -5.74
CA PHE A 185 -8.47 1.54 -7.00
C PHE A 185 -8.30 2.43 -8.24
N LEU A 186 -8.24 3.75 -8.07
CA LEU A 186 -8.13 4.72 -9.15
C LEU A 186 -9.28 4.63 -10.16
N GLU A 187 -10.48 4.29 -9.69
CA GLU A 187 -11.71 4.14 -10.47
C GLU A 187 -12.95 4.56 -9.65
N ARG A 188 -14.05 4.95 -10.29
CA ARG A 188 -15.25 5.44 -9.57
C ARG A 188 -16.45 4.51 -9.64
N GLU A 189 -16.42 3.49 -10.45
CA GLU A 189 -17.56 2.59 -10.71
C GLU A 189 -17.76 1.56 -9.60
N LEU A 190 -16.72 1.30 -8.79
CA LEU A 190 -16.64 0.20 -7.82
C LEU A 190 -16.75 -1.16 -8.53
N ALA A 191 -16.19 -1.24 -9.75
CA ALA A 191 -16.15 -2.43 -10.59
C ALA A 191 -15.04 -3.41 -10.16
N THR A 192 -14.05 -2.92 -9.42
CA THR A 192 -12.96 -3.73 -8.87
C THR A 192 -13.51 -4.93 -8.08
N SER A 193 -12.80 -6.06 -8.16
CA SER A 193 -13.13 -7.30 -7.46
C SER A 193 -13.44 -7.08 -5.97
N ALA A 194 -14.53 -7.69 -5.49
CA ALA A 194 -14.89 -7.69 -4.07
C ALA A 194 -13.80 -8.36 -3.20
N ARG A 195 -13.00 -9.26 -3.78
CA ARG A 195 -11.85 -9.88 -3.12
C ARG A 195 -10.78 -8.87 -2.77
N LEU A 196 -10.42 -8.02 -3.73
CA LEU A 196 -9.49 -6.91 -3.53
C LEU A 196 -10.03 -5.93 -2.50
N PHE A 197 -11.33 -5.59 -2.58
CA PHE A 197 -11.98 -4.77 -1.57
C PHE A 197 -11.84 -5.35 -0.17
N ASN A 198 -12.19 -6.63 0.04
CA ASN A 198 -12.08 -7.28 1.34
C ASN A 198 -10.63 -7.32 1.84
N TYR A 199 -9.67 -7.63 0.97
CA TYR A 199 -8.24 -7.62 1.31
C TYR A 199 -7.77 -6.23 1.76
N TYR A 200 -7.98 -5.19 0.95
CA TYR A 200 -7.53 -3.84 1.32
C TYR A 200 -8.27 -3.30 2.53
N PHE A 201 -9.59 -3.53 2.63
CA PHE A 201 -10.36 -3.13 3.80
C PHE A 201 -9.84 -3.81 5.07
N ARG A 202 -9.44 -5.09 4.98
CA ARG A 202 -8.75 -5.79 6.06
C ARG A 202 -7.40 -5.14 6.38
N CYS A 203 -6.58 -4.76 5.40
CA CYS A 203 -5.30 -4.10 5.65
C CYS A 203 -5.48 -2.73 6.34
N PHE A 204 -6.44 -1.92 5.90
CA PHE A 204 -6.82 -0.68 6.59
C PHE A 204 -7.34 -0.94 8.01
N ALA A 205 -8.02 -2.07 8.22
CA ALA A 205 -8.53 -2.42 9.53
C ALA A 205 -7.43 -2.89 10.48
N ALA A 206 -6.52 -3.74 10.01
CA ALA A 206 -5.54 -4.44 10.82
C ALA A 206 -4.29 -3.61 11.14
N GLY A 207 -3.96 -2.64 10.31
CA GLY A 207 -2.71 -1.88 10.40
C GLY A 207 -2.86 -0.39 10.19
N ASP A 208 -1.72 0.27 10.15
CA ASP A 208 -1.57 1.70 9.95
C ASP A 208 -1.36 2.05 8.49
N ALA A 209 -1.98 3.16 8.07
CA ALA A 209 -1.50 3.93 6.94
C ALA A 209 -0.31 4.78 7.42
N ALA A 210 0.85 4.60 6.80
CA ALA A 210 2.07 5.31 7.17
C ALA A 210 2.98 5.60 5.97
N VAL A 211 3.94 6.48 6.16
CA VAL A 211 5.04 6.73 5.20
C VAL A 211 6.40 6.66 5.93
N PRO A 212 7.47 6.17 5.28
CA PRO A 212 8.81 6.29 5.84
C PRO A 212 9.19 7.76 6.02
N SER A 213 9.90 8.12 7.09
CA SER A 213 10.34 9.50 7.32
C SER A 213 11.26 10.05 6.21
N ALA A 214 11.97 9.16 5.51
CA ALA A 214 12.82 9.48 4.38
C ALA A 214 12.10 9.44 3.02
N GLY A 215 10.79 9.20 2.98
CA GLY A 215 10.00 8.99 1.77
C GLY A 215 9.93 7.53 1.32
N MET A 216 9.00 7.24 0.42
CA MET A 216 8.69 5.87 -0.01
C MET A 216 9.84 5.14 -0.70
N GLN A 217 10.82 5.85 -1.28
CA GLN A 217 12.07 5.29 -1.84
C GLN A 217 12.82 4.39 -0.85
N ARG A 218 12.70 4.64 0.46
CA ARG A 218 13.41 3.85 1.48
C ARG A 218 13.00 2.37 1.48
N LEU A 219 11.75 2.07 1.08
CA LEU A 219 11.23 0.71 1.00
C LEU A 219 11.99 -0.16 -0.03
N PRO A 220 12.04 0.22 -1.33
CA PRO A 220 12.81 -0.55 -2.30
C PRO A 220 14.31 -0.54 -2.05
N GLU A 221 14.88 0.51 -1.46
CA GLU A 221 16.30 0.50 -1.06
C GLU A 221 16.60 -0.60 -0.03
N LEU A 222 15.76 -0.72 1.01
CA LEU A 222 15.89 -1.79 2.01
C LEU A 222 15.79 -3.18 1.37
N LEU A 223 14.88 -3.35 0.42
CA LEU A 223 14.75 -4.60 -0.34
C LEU A 223 15.97 -4.87 -1.23
N ALA A 224 16.62 -3.83 -1.75
CA ALA A 224 17.78 -3.99 -2.61
C ALA A 224 19.11 -4.23 -1.85
N GLU A 225 19.16 -3.95 -0.54
CA GLU A 225 20.39 -4.12 0.27
C GLU A 225 21.01 -5.53 0.21
N PRO A 226 20.25 -6.64 0.30
CA PRO A 226 20.81 -7.98 0.15
C PRO A 226 21.27 -8.29 -1.28
N LEU A 227 20.78 -7.54 -2.27
CA LEU A 227 21.10 -7.70 -3.69
C LEU A 227 22.29 -6.82 -4.13
N ARG A 228 23.00 -6.18 -3.20
CA ARG A 228 24.19 -5.37 -3.52
C ARG A 228 25.20 -6.19 -4.34
N GLY A 229 25.68 -5.61 -5.42
CA GLY A 229 26.58 -6.31 -6.36
C GLY A 229 25.85 -7.10 -7.46
N ARG A 230 24.51 -7.23 -7.38
CA ARG A 230 23.67 -8.00 -8.32
C ARG A 230 22.62 -7.15 -9.03
N VAL A 231 22.76 -5.82 -8.97
CA VAL A 231 21.87 -4.86 -9.61
C VAL A 231 22.69 -4.01 -10.57
N THR A 232 22.28 -3.91 -11.84
CA THR A 232 22.86 -2.96 -12.80
C THR A 232 21.82 -1.90 -13.13
N LEU A 233 22.13 -0.65 -12.81
CA LEU A 233 21.30 0.52 -13.13
C LEU A 233 21.71 1.11 -14.49
N ASN A 234 20.86 1.95 -15.08
CA ASN A 234 21.05 2.54 -16.40
C ASN A 234 21.28 1.51 -17.53
N ALA A 235 20.63 0.35 -17.43
CA ALA A 235 20.74 -0.77 -18.36
C ALA A 235 19.38 -1.08 -19.02
N PRO A 236 19.00 -0.36 -20.10
CA PRO A 236 17.83 -0.72 -20.89
C PRO A 236 18.08 -2.06 -21.62
N VAL A 237 17.03 -2.89 -21.71
CA VAL A 237 17.03 -4.23 -22.33
C VAL A 237 16.12 -4.24 -23.55
#